data_AF-A0A1V6HK94-F1
#
_entry.id   AF-A0A1V6HK94-F1
#
_cell.length_a   1.000
_cell.length_b   1.000
_cell.length_c   1.000
_cell.angle_alpha   90.00
_cell.angle_beta   90.00
_cell.angle_gamma   90.00
#
_symmetry.space_group_name_H-M   'P 1'
#
loop_
_entity.id
_entity.type
_entity.pdbx_description
1 polymer ?
#
loop_
_entity_poly.entity_id
_entity_poly.type
_entity_poly.pdbx_seq_one_letter_code
_entity_poly.pdbx_strand_id
1 'polypeptide(L)'
;MREDESRHELANMKNRADGLIYTTERSLNEFLHYLTDDERRLIHDDLENCRRARSGNDMSAIITAIKNLEKSSYRIAELMYRDAGG
;
A
#
# COMPACT_ATOMS: atom_id res chain seq x y z
N MET A 1 -13.05 -24.45 17.50
CA MET A 1 -13.26 -23.81 16.20
C MET A 1 -12.49 -22.50 16.20
N ARG A 2 -11.27 -22.44 15.64
CA ARG A 2 -10.47 -21.20 15.50
C ARG A 2 -9.48 -21.23 14.33
N GLU A 3 -9.20 -22.38 13.75
CA GLU A 3 -8.23 -22.50 12.63
C GLU A 3 -8.80 -22.12 11.26
N ASP A 4 -10.13 -22.07 11.11
CA ASP A 4 -10.78 -21.72 9.84
C ASP A 4 -10.94 -20.20 9.66
N GLU A 5 -11.24 -19.47 10.74
CA GLU A 5 -11.41 -18.01 10.72
C GLU A 5 -10.12 -17.29 10.29
N SER A 6 -8.96 -17.74 10.79
CA SER A 6 -7.68 -17.11 10.44
C SER A 6 -7.30 -17.28 8.97
N ARG A 7 -7.72 -18.39 8.32
CA ARG A 7 -7.47 -18.58 6.87
C ARG A 7 -8.31 -17.64 6.02
N HIS A 8 -9.57 -17.44 6.41
CA HIS A 8 -10.45 -16.50 5.74
C HIS A 8 -9.95 -15.05 5.90
N GLU A 9 -9.56 -14.67 7.12
CA GLU A 9 -9.07 -13.33 7.42
C GLU A 9 -7.76 -13.03 6.70
N LEU A 10 -6.83 -14.00 6.65
CA LEU A 10 -5.60 -13.89 5.90
C LEU A 10 -5.87 -13.67 4.40
N ALA A 11 -6.76 -14.46 3.80
CA ALA A 11 -7.13 -14.30 2.41
C ALA A 11 -7.76 -12.91 2.15
N ASN A 12 -8.61 -12.42 3.05
CA ASN A 12 -9.19 -11.09 2.97
C ASN A 12 -8.10 -10.00 3.01
N MET A 13 -7.18 -10.09 3.99
CA MET A 13 -6.05 -9.15 4.08
C MET A 13 -5.17 -9.18 2.83
N LYS A 14 -4.91 -10.37 2.26
CA LYS A 14 -4.15 -10.50 1.01
C LYS A 14 -4.84 -9.80 -0.15
N ASN A 15 -6.15 -9.99 -0.31
CA ASN A 15 -6.94 -9.30 -1.34
C ASN A 15 -6.94 -7.78 -1.13
N ARG A 16 -7.06 -7.32 0.13
CA ARG A 16 -6.98 -5.89 0.46
C ARG A 16 -5.61 -5.29 0.14
N ALA A 17 -4.54 -6.02 0.45
CA ALA A 17 -3.18 -5.62 0.08
C ALA A 17 -3.02 -5.51 -1.44
N ASP A 18 -3.46 -6.50 -2.23
CA ASP A 18 -3.42 -6.43 -3.69
C ASP A 18 -4.15 -5.21 -4.24
N GLY A 19 -5.38 -4.97 -3.75
CA GLY A 19 -6.17 -3.82 -4.17
C GLY A 19 -5.46 -2.50 -3.88
N LEU A 20 -4.88 -2.37 -2.68
CA LEU A 20 -4.14 -1.17 -2.29
C LEU A 20 -2.83 -0.99 -3.06
N ILE A 21 -2.11 -2.09 -3.33
CA ILE A 21 -0.90 -2.09 -4.15
C ILE A 21 -1.22 -1.57 -5.54
N TYR A 22 -2.28 -2.10 -6.18
CA TYR A 22 -2.68 -1.67 -7.51
C TYR A 22 -3.10 -0.20 -7.56
N THR A 23 -3.94 0.24 -6.62
CA THR A 23 -4.39 1.65 -6.59
C THR A 23 -3.24 2.61 -6.29
N THR A 24 -2.37 2.26 -5.34
CA THR A 24 -1.24 3.11 -4.96
C THR A 24 -0.18 3.15 -6.05
N GLU A 25 0.10 2.03 -6.72
CA GLU A 25 1.04 1.99 -7.87
C GLU A 25 0.52 2.83 -9.04
N ARG A 26 -0.78 2.78 -9.31
CA ARG A 26 -1.41 3.63 -10.31
C ARG A 26 -1.28 5.12 -9.94
N SER A 27 -1.68 5.50 -8.73
CA SER A 27 -1.56 6.89 -8.27
C SER A 27 -0.10 7.34 -8.26
N LEU A 28 0.82 6.50 -7.80
CA LEU A 28 2.25 6.79 -7.86
C LEU A 28 2.68 7.08 -9.31
N ASN A 29 2.21 6.32 -10.29
CA ASN A 29 2.52 6.52 -11.70
C ASN A 29 1.92 7.82 -12.29
N GLU A 30 0.76 8.23 -11.82
CA GLU A 30 0.14 9.50 -12.23
C GLU A 30 0.86 10.70 -11.57
N PHE A 31 1.27 10.58 -10.31
CA PHE A 31 1.82 11.68 -9.51
C PHE A 31 3.35 11.66 -9.34
N LEU A 32 4.07 10.71 -9.95
CA LEU A 32 5.54 10.60 -9.82
C LEU A 32 6.30 11.83 -10.33
N HIS A 33 5.69 12.62 -11.20
CA HIS A 33 6.19 13.90 -11.68
C HIS A 33 6.20 14.98 -10.57
N TYR A 34 5.26 14.89 -9.62
CA TYR A 34 5.09 15.83 -8.51
C TYR A 34 5.81 15.37 -7.23
N LEU A 35 6.20 14.09 -7.16
CA LEU A 35 6.91 13.51 -6.03
C LEU A 35 8.43 13.68 -6.18
N THR A 36 9.11 13.93 -5.06
CA THR A 36 10.58 13.92 -5.02
C THR A 36 11.12 12.50 -5.23
N ASP A 37 12.39 12.36 -5.64
CA ASP A 37 13.03 11.05 -5.79
C ASP A 37 13.00 10.21 -4.49
N ASP A 38 13.16 10.86 -3.34
CA ASP A 38 13.06 10.20 -2.03
C ASP A 38 11.65 9.66 -1.76
N GLU A 39 10.61 10.46 -2.01
CA GLU A 39 9.22 10.03 -1.79
C GLU A 39 8.84 8.90 -2.76
N ARG A 40 9.24 9.01 -4.03
CA ARG A 40 9.06 7.95 -5.03
C ARG A 40 9.72 6.65 -4.60
N ARG A 41 10.96 6.72 -4.11
CA ARG A 41 11.67 5.55 -3.56
C ARG A 41 10.94 4.96 -2.37
N LEU A 42 10.51 5.79 -1.42
CA LEU A 42 9.81 5.35 -0.21
C LEU A 42 8.53 4.58 -0.55
N ILE A 43 7.68 5.15 -1.42
CA ILE A 43 6.42 4.53 -1.84
C ILE A 43 6.69 3.24 -2.62
N HIS A 44 7.72 3.23 -3.47
CA HIS A 44 8.09 2.02 -4.21
C HIS A 44 8.58 0.90 -3.28
N ASP A 45 9.33 1.23 -2.25
CA ASP A 45 9.79 0.28 -1.23
C ASP A 45 8.61 -0.28 -0.42
N ASP A 46 7.65 0.58 -0.04
CA ASP A 46 6.40 0.16 0.61
C ASP A 46 5.56 -0.77 -0.27
N LEU A 47 5.46 -0.50 -1.58
CA LEU A 47 4.78 -1.36 -2.55
C LEU A 47 5.43 -2.75 -2.63
N GLU A 48 6.75 -2.79 -2.77
CA GLU A 48 7.55 -4.02 -2.78
C GLU A 48 7.37 -4.81 -1.48
N ASN A 49 7.44 -4.13 -0.34
CA ASN A 49 7.27 -4.73 0.97
C ASN A 49 5.85 -5.31 1.15
N CYS A 50 4.82 -4.59 0.71
CA CYS A 50 3.44 -5.05 0.75
C CYS A 50 3.21 -6.27 -0.17
N ARG A 51 3.81 -6.28 -1.37
CA ARG A 51 3.81 -7.45 -2.27
C ARG A 51 4.44 -8.67 -1.59
N ARG A 52 5.62 -8.51 -0.97
CA ARG A 52 6.32 -9.60 -0.27
C ARG A 52 5.54 -10.09 0.94
N ALA A 53 5.01 -9.20 1.77
CA ALA A 53 4.21 -9.55 2.93
C ALA A 53 2.95 -10.34 2.53
N ARG A 54 2.26 -9.92 1.47
CA ARG A 54 1.09 -10.61 0.92
C ARG A 54 1.40 -12.03 0.43
N SER A 55 2.60 -12.25 -0.13
CA SER A 55 3.05 -13.58 -0.55
C SER A 55 3.33 -14.53 0.62
N GLY A 56 3.57 -14.00 1.82
CA GLY A 56 3.76 -14.78 3.05
C GLY A 56 2.46 -15.26 3.68
N ASN A 57 2.55 -15.77 4.91
CA ASN A 57 1.40 -16.18 5.72
C ASN A 57 1.27 -15.39 7.04
N ASP A 58 2.08 -14.34 7.20
CA ASP A 58 2.11 -13.50 8.38
C ASP A 58 1.06 -12.39 8.30
N MET A 59 -0.09 -12.63 8.92
CA MET A 59 -1.18 -11.67 8.92
C MET A 59 -0.77 -10.31 9.50
N SER A 60 -0.01 -10.30 10.61
CA SER A 60 0.49 -9.06 11.21
C SER A 60 1.43 -8.29 10.28
N ALA A 61 2.25 -8.98 9.49
CA ALA A 61 3.13 -8.36 8.50
C ALA A 61 2.32 -7.74 7.37
N ILE A 62 1.30 -8.44 6.86
CA ILE A 62 0.40 -7.92 5.82
C ILE A 62 -0.33 -6.66 6.31
N ILE A 63 -0.91 -6.70 7.51
CA ILE A 63 -1.61 -5.55 8.09
C ILE A 63 -0.66 -4.35 8.22
N THR A 64 0.57 -4.59 8.69
CA THR A 64 1.57 -3.52 8.84
C THR A 64 1.96 -2.93 7.49
N ALA A 65 2.19 -3.77 6.49
CA ALA A 65 2.54 -3.32 5.15
C ALA A 65 1.38 -2.55 4.48
N ILE A 66 0.14 -3.01 4.64
CA ILE A 66 -1.06 -2.29 4.21
C ILE A 66 -1.09 -0.89 4.84
N LYS A 67 -0.91 -0.78 6.17
CA LYS A 67 -0.92 0.50 6.88
C LYS A 67 0.18 1.45 6.42
N ASN A 68 1.37 0.93 6.13
CA ASN A 68 2.47 1.75 5.60
C ASN A 68 2.14 2.25 4.19
N LEU A 69 1.65 1.36 3.34
CA LEU A 69 1.24 1.72 1.98
C LEU A 69 0.07 2.72 1.97
N GLU A 70 -0.89 2.60 2.90
CA GLU A 70 -1.98 3.58 3.07
C GLU A 70 -1.41 4.97 3.39
N LYS A 71 -0.43 5.08 4.29
CA LYS A 71 0.22 6.37 4.59
C LYS A 71 0.90 6.96 3.36
N SER A 72 1.59 6.11 2.61
CA SER A 72 2.21 6.49 1.33
C SER A 72 1.17 6.95 0.31
N SER A 73 0.01 6.31 0.23
CA SER A 73 -1.12 6.74 -0.61
C SER A 73 -1.69 8.09 -0.16
N TYR A 74 -1.87 8.32 1.15
CA TYR A 74 -2.29 9.62 1.69
C TYR A 74 -1.31 10.72 1.32
N ARG A 75 -0.01 10.44 1.40
CA ARG A 75 1.04 11.40 1.02
C ARG A 75 0.93 11.84 -0.44
N ILE A 76 0.65 10.91 -1.35
CA ILE A 76 0.39 11.20 -2.77
C ILE A 76 -0.86 12.09 -2.90
N ALA A 77 -1.94 11.76 -2.18
CA ALA A 77 -3.17 12.54 -2.19
C ALA A 77 -2.95 13.97 -1.65
N GLU A 78 -2.17 14.15 -0.58
CA GLU A 78 -1.82 15.47 -0.05
C GLU A 78 -1.11 16.35 -1.08
N LEU A 79 -0.22 15.77 -1.89
CA LEU A 79 0.46 16.47 -2.98
C LEU A 79 -0.52 16.84 -4.10
N MET A 80 -1.42 15.93 -4.48
CA MET A 80 -2.49 16.20 -5.44
C MET A 80 -3.37 17.37 -4.99
N TYR A 81 -3.77 17.41 -3.72
CA TYR A 81 -4.56 18.52 -3.17
C TYR A 81 -3.79 19.83 -3.11
N ARG A 82 -2.48 19.79 -2.83
CA ARG A 82 -1.62 20.99 -2.86
C ARG A 82 -1.47 21.59 -4.25
N ASP A 83 -1.50 20.76 -5.30
CA ASP A 83 -1.42 21.22 -6.69
C ASP A 83 -2.78 21.71 -7.22
N ALA A 84 -3.88 21.02 -6.89
CA ALA A 84 -5.21 21.35 -7.39
C ALA A 84 -5.87 22.58 -6.72
N GLY A 85 -5.31 23.08 -5.62
CA GLY A 85 -5.87 24.18 -4.81
C GLY A 85 -5.12 25.51 -4.88
N GLY A 86 -4.13 25.66 -5.78
CA GLY A 86 -3.28 26.84 -5.94
C GLY A 86 -3.53 27.60 -7.23
#